data_AF-A0A818F4D1-F1
#
_entry.id   AF-A0A818F4D1-F1
#
_cell.length_a   1.000
_cell.length_b   1.000
_cell.length_c   1.000
_cell.angle_alpha   90.00
_cell.angle_beta   90.00
_cell.angle_gamma   90.00
#
_symmetry.space_group_name_H-M   'P 1'
#
loop_
_entity.id
_entity.type
_entity.pdbx_description
1 polymer ?
#
loop_
_entity_poly.entity_id
_entity_poly.type
_entity_poly.pdbx_seq_one_letter_code
_entity_poly.pdbx_strand_id
1 'polypeptide(L)'
;MNNLDFSRKASCITLSNLEEDVIRAEIDIVNATANVAVSLSAWRAKFCKLWHNYHWRMRHYFYLHLFVFFCNTLICGVIVWGIEQYKIPYIDCWFLSATCVFTCGLQTYDFALLSRSSQSILLFYTWISGITVSTIPAIFIKLYRVKNEIIRSEESETRTSENDVLPIQRLVPNQSIDSDLHERIHSLPSPHHLRVTAYILMIVLILSTCFVIYLISFIAMGIWLKYHYESKALLQSNATMNPFYAAIVITITAFNQNGLSPWTSGIGLLVNDIFMNIFIIIVVMSGTSLFPAIIRGVVVLFKTIVPWRYKIFFDYILLNNHRLSAVIFPSIQTRLYVTITILLQILGVVVALILDYHNSNLVQYKGGTRFMIFMLETANTRFGGYATTDLSLLAPGTLIIFVLLMGVKPQMTMYSNRLIKSNTSLGGRTSPNFQISKSDFLTNRSSSPPLSISNSRSSLSRQQDRGKTISCEKF
;
A
#
# COMPACT_ATOMS: atom_id res chain seq x y z
N MET A 1 -63.56 11.11 63.54
CA MET A 1 -62.67 11.90 62.66
C MET A 1 -61.17 11.53 62.79
N ASN A 2 -60.80 10.31 63.22
CA ASN A 2 -59.38 9.96 63.49
C ASN A 2 -58.75 8.89 62.56
N ASN A 3 -59.41 8.46 61.48
CA ASN A 3 -58.87 7.39 60.61
C ASN A 3 -58.27 7.87 59.27
N LEU A 4 -58.26 9.16 58.97
CA LEU A 4 -57.73 9.68 57.69
C LEU A 4 -56.25 10.11 57.74
N ASP A 5 -55.71 10.42 58.92
CA ASP A 5 -54.31 10.88 59.05
C ASP A 5 -53.27 9.74 58.98
N PHE A 6 -53.64 8.52 59.38
CA PHE A 6 -52.71 7.39 59.36
C PHE A 6 -52.42 6.89 57.93
N SER A 7 -53.44 6.91 57.05
CA SER A 7 -53.29 6.48 55.66
C SER A 7 -52.44 7.46 54.82
N ARG A 8 -52.53 8.77 55.08
CA ARG A 8 -51.69 9.77 54.40
C ARG A 8 -50.22 9.66 54.80
N LYS A 9 -49.93 9.42 56.09
CA LYS A 9 -48.55 9.21 56.54
C LYS A 9 -47.94 7.93 55.97
N ALA A 10 -48.69 6.82 55.95
CA ALA A 10 -48.21 5.57 55.37
C ALA A 10 -47.93 5.69 53.86
N SER A 11 -48.84 6.31 53.09
CA SER A 11 -48.62 6.54 51.65
C SER A 11 -47.47 7.50 51.36
N CYS A 12 -47.27 8.53 52.18
CA CYS A 12 -46.17 9.49 52.01
C CYS A 12 -44.80 8.87 52.34
N ILE A 13 -44.73 7.98 53.33
CA ILE A 13 -43.52 7.20 53.66
C ILE A 13 -43.19 6.19 52.55
N THR A 14 -44.20 5.53 51.97
CA THR A 14 -43.94 4.63 50.82
C THR A 14 -43.54 5.37 49.55
N LEU A 15 -44.04 6.60 49.33
CA LEU A 15 -43.64 7.40 48.17
C LEU A 15 -42.20 7.92 48.33
N SER A 16 -41.82 8.37 49.54
CA SER A 16 -40.45 8.82 49.80
C SER A 16 -39.43 7.69 49.68
N ASN A 17 -39.77 6.48 50.13
CA ASN A 17 -38.90 5.32 50.01
C ASN A 17 -38.73 4.88 48.55
N LEU A 18 -39.80 4.94 47.75
CA LEU A 18 -39.73 4.63 46.31
C LEU A 18 -38.86 5.65 45.56
N GLU A 19 -38.94 6.93 45.93
CA GLU A 19 -38.11 7.99 45.36
C GLU A 19 -36.63 7.81 45.75
N GLU A 20 -36.35 7.39 46.99
CA GLU A 20 -35.00 7.04 47.45
C GLU A 20 -34.42 5.82 46.70
N ASP A 21 -35.24 4.80 46.44
CA ASP A 21 -34.82 3.59 45.71
C ASP A 21 -34.53 3.87 44.23
N VAL A 22 -35.32 4.74 43.60
CA VAL A 22 -35.08 5.20 42.21
C VAL A 22 -33.79 5.99 42.12
N ILE A 23 -33.54 6.90 43.07
CA ILE A 23 -32.30 7.69 43.12
C ILE A 23 -31.08 6.77 43.35
N ARG A 24 -31.19 5.75 44.22
CA ARG A 24 -30.12 4.77 44.43
C ARG A 24 -29.84 3.96 43.17
N ALA A 25 -30.87 3.51 42.45
CA ALA A 25 -30.70 2.78 41.19
C ALA A 25 -30.02 3.63 40.11
N GLU A 26 -30.34 4.92 40.03
CA GLU A 26 -29.72 5.84 39.07
C GLU A 26 -28.25 6.11 39.43
N ILE A 27 -27.94 6.27 40.72
CA ILE A 27 -26.56 6.38 41.23
C ILE A 27 -25.74 5.11 40.92
N ASP A 28 -26.34 3.92 41.09
CA ASP A 28 -25.66 2.65 40.80
C ASP A 28 -25.36 2.46 39.31
N ILE A 29 -26.27 2.89 38.42
CA ILE A 29 -26.04 2.89 36.97
C ILE A 29 -24.93 3.87 36.58
N VAL A 30 -24.91 5.07 37.16
CA VAL A 30 -23.86 6.07 36.95
C VAL A 30 -22.51 5.57 37.46
N ASN A 31 -22.47 4.93 38.63
CA ASN A 31 -21.25 4.34 39.18
C ASN A 31 -20.75 3.15 38.35
N ALA A 32 -21.65 2.31 37.84
CA ALA A 32 -21.30 1.21 36.95
C ALA A 32 -20.70 1.70 35.61
N THR A 33 -21.30 2.72 35.00
CA THR A 33 -20.78 3.33 33.76
C THR A 33 -19.45 4.05 33.99
N ALA A 34 -19.28 4.75 35.13
CA ALA A 34 -18.01 5.36 35.52
C ALA A 34 -16.90 4.32 35.71
N ASN A 35 -17.18 3.20 36.39
CA ASN A 35 -16.20 2.13 36.61
C ASN A 35 -15.73 1.48 35.30
N VAL A 36 -16.65 1.27 34.35
CA VAL A 36 -16.30 0.78 33.00
C VAL A 36 -15.44 1.79 32.25
N ALA A 37 -15.78 3.08 32.30
CA ALA A 37 -15.01 4.14 31.66
C ALA A 37 -13.59 4.29 32.24
N VAL A 38 -13.44 4.18 33.57
CA VAL A 38 -12.15 4.22 34.27
C VAL A 38 -11.30 2.99 33.93
N SER A 39 -11.91 1.80 33.85
CA SER A 39 -11.22 0.58 33.42
C SER A 39 -10.71 0.69 31.98
N LEU A 40 -11.53 1.20 31.06
CA LEU A 40 -11.15 1.45 29.67
C LEU A 40 -10.03 2.49 29.54
N SER A 41 -10.07 3.58 30.33
CA SER A 41 -9.02 4.59 30.30
C SER A 41 -7.70 4.08 30.89
N ALA A 42 -7.75 3.28 31.94
CA ALA A 42 -6.58 2.61 32.53
C ALA A 42 -5.97 1.57 31.58
N TRP A 43 -6.81 0.79 30.88
CA TRP A 43 -6.36 -0.18 29.89
C TRP A 43 -5.74 0.51 28.67
N ARG A 44 -6.37 1.59 28.19
CA ARG A 44 -5.80 2.48 27.16
C ARG A 44 -4.46 3.06 27.59
N ALA A 45 -4.33 3.56 28.82
CA ALA A 45 -3.09 4.11 29.33
C ALA A 45 -1.99 3.04 29.41
N LYS A 46 -2.30 1.83 29.91
CA LYS A 46 -1.38 0.69 29.93
C LYS A 46 -0.98 0.27 28.52
N PHE A 47 -1.93 0.19 27.58
CA PHE A 47 -1.68 -0.15 26.19
C PHE A 47 -0.81 0.90 25.50
N CYS A 48 -1.10 2.19 25.70
CA CYS A 48 -0.27 3.29 25.21
C CYS A 48 1.15 3.25 25.81
N LYS A 49 1.31 2.95 27.10
CA LYS A 49 2.62 2.86 27.76
C LYS A 49 3.42 1.65 27.27
N LEU A 50 2.75 0.50 27.09
CA LEU A 50 3.32 -0.71 26.48
C LEU A 50 3.75 -0.43 25.04
N TRP A 51 2.88 0.22 24.26
CA TRP A 51 3.13 0.59 22.87
C TRP A 51 4.29 1.58 22.71
N HIS A 52 4.39 2.55 23.63
CA HIS A 52 5.44 3.57 23.63
C HIS A 52 6.81 3.01 24.03
N ASN A 53 6.85 2.11 25.02
CA ASN A 53 8.10 1.50 25.49
C ASN A 53 8.60 0.35 24.60
N TYR A 54 7.73 -0.20 23.73
CA TYR A 54 8.11 -1.32 22.88
C TYR A 54 8.93 -0.86 21.67
N HIS A 55 10.20 -1.25 21.63
CA HIS A 55 11.06 -1.05 20.46
C HIS A 55 10.62 -1.98 19.32
N TRP A 56 9.80 -1.46 18.42
CA TRP A 56 9.34 -2.18 17.22
C TRP A 56 10.51 -2.59 16.32
N ARG A 57 11.03 -3.79 16.52
CA ARG A 57 11.91 -4.45 15.55
C ARG A 57 11.07 -4.90 14.36
N MET A 58 11.53 -4.67 13.13
CA MET A 58 10.81 -5.01 11.88
C MET A 58 10.32 -6.47 11.80
N ARG A 59 10.94 -7.40 12.54
CA ARG A 59 10.47 -8.80 12.65
C ARG A 59 9.09 -8.93 13.33
N HIS A 60 8.79 -8.12 14.34
CA HIS A 60 7.47 -8.13 14.99
C HIS A 60 6.39 -7.56 14.09
N TYR A 61 6.74 -6.60 13.22
CA TYR A 61 5.81 -6.06 12.24
C TYR A 61 5.32 -7.13 11.26
N PHE A 62 6.21 -8.00 10.77
CA PHE A 62 5.81 -9.09 9.86
C PHE A 62 4.76 -10.02 10.51
N TYR A 63 5.02 -10.52 11.72
CA TYR A 63 4.09 -11.43 12.40
C TYR A 63 2.79 -10.74 12.79
N LEU A 64 2.85 -9.47 13.23
CA LEU A 64 1.65 -8.72 13.57
C LEU A 64 0.80 -8.43 12.33
N HIS A 65 1.43 -8.09 11.21
CA HIS A 65 0.72 -7.89 9.95
C HIS A 65 0.07 -9.18 9.46
N LEU A 66 0.78 -10.31 9.52
CA LEU A 66 0.23 -11.62 9.20
C LEU A 66 -0.96 -11.98 10.10
N PHE A 67 -0.83 -11.76 11.41
CA PHE A 67 -1.88 -12.01 12.39
C PHE A 67 -3.12 -11.15 12.11
N VAL A 68 -2.95 -9.85 11.84
CA VAL A 68 -4.06 -8.95 11.49
C VAL A 68 -4.79 -9.41 10.24
N PHE A 69 -4.06 -9.79 9.17
CA PHE A 69 -4.68 -10.28 7.94
C PHE A 69 -5.46 -11.58 8.19
N PHE A 70 -4.87 -12.53 8.92
CA PHE A 70 -5.53 -13.78 9.26
C PHE A 70 -6.81 -13.55 10.10
N CYS A 71 -6.73 -12.74 11.16
CA CYS A 71 -7.88 -12.41 11.99
C CYS A 71 -8.97 -11.68 11.20
N ASN A 72 -8.60 -10.77 10.29
CA ASN A 72 -9.56 -10.09 9.41
C ASN A 72 -10.34 -11.08 8.53
N THR A 73 -9.71 -12.15 8.04
CA THR A 73 -10.43 -13.19 7.27
C THR A 73 -11.48 -13.91 8.11
N LEU A 74 -11.14 -14.26 9.36
CA LEU A 74 -12.05 -14.95 10.27
C LEU A 74 -13.22 -14.06 10.68
N ILE A 75 -12.94 -12.80 11.03
CA ILE A 75 -13.95 -11.82 11.42
C ILE A 75 -14.91 -11.56 10.25
N CYS A 76 -14.38 -11.31 9.05
CA CYS A 76 -15.20 -11.11 7.86
C CYS A 76 -16.06 -12.36 7.56
N GLY A 77 -15.49 -13.56 7.69
CA GLY A 77 -16.22 -14.82 7.48
C GLY A 77 -17.39 -14.99 8.45
N VAL A 78 -17.20 -14.66 9.75
CA VAL A 78 -18.27 -14.72 10.76
C VAL A 78 -19.37 -13.69 10.46
N ILE A 79 -18.99 -12.48 10.04
CA ILE A 79 -19.96 -11.42 9.69
C ILE A 79 -20.83 -11.86 8.51
N VAL A 80 -20.21 -12.37 7.44
CA VAL A 80 -20.94 -12.86 6.25
C VAL A 80 -21.84 -14.04 6.62
N TRP A 81 -21.32 -14.98 7.41
CA TRP A 81 -22.09 -16.15 7.88
C TRP A 81 -23.33 -15.75 8.69
N GLY A 82 -23.22 -14.72 9.54
CA GLY A 82 -24.35 -14.16 10.30
C GLY A 82 -25.37 -13.44 9.42
N ILE A 83 -24.94 -12.67 8.42
CA ILE A 83 -25.84 -11.95 7.49
C ILE A 83 -26.62 -12.92 6.62
N GLU A 84 -25.98 -13.99 6.16
CA GLU A 84 -26.62 -15.05 5.36
C GLU A 84 -27.49 -16.01 6.21
N GLN A 85 -27.72 -15.69 7.48
CA GLN A 85 -28.57 -16.46 8.40
C GLN A 85 -28.18 -17.94 8.46
N TYR A 86 -26.88 -18.23 8.42
CA TYR A 86 -26.33 -19.58 8.52
C TYR A 86 -26.76 -20.55 7.40
N LYS A 87 -27.28 -20.05 6.28
CA LYS A 87 -27.66 -20.88 5.12
C LYS A 87 -26.45 -21.48 4.40
N ILE A 88 -25.32 -20.77 4.46
CA ILE A 88 -24.07 -21.16 3.81
C ILE A 88 -23.12 -21.71 4.89
N PRO A 89 -22.41 -22.82 4.63
CA PRO A 89 -21.40 -23.34 5.55
C PRO A 89 -20.36 -22.28 5.89
N TYR A 90 -19.97 -22.18 7.17
CA TYR A 90 -18.98 -21.20 7.62
C TYR A 90 -17.65 -21.32 6.85
N ILE A 91 -17.25 -22.54 6.48
CA ILE A 91 -16.01 -22.78 5.72
C ILE A 91 -16.02 -22.06 4.36
N ASP A 92 -17.16 -22.02 3.67
CA ASP A 92 -17.30 -21.32 2.39
C ASP A 92 -17.31 -19.81 2.59
N CYS A 93 -17.99 -19.31 3.63
CA CYS A 93 -17.95 -17.90 3.99
C CYS A 93 -16.52 -17.45 4.33
N TRP A 94 -15.78 -18.25 5.11
CA TRP A 94 -14.40 -17.94 5.49
C TRP A 94 -13.47 -18.01 4.28
N PHE A 95 -13.63 -19.01 3.40
CA PHE A 95 -12.85 -19.11 2.16
C PHE A 95 -13.08 -17.88 1.27
N LEU A 96 -14.34 -17.46 1.10
CA LEU A 96 -14.67 -16.27 0.32
C LEU A 96 -14.10 -14.98 0.95
N SER A 97 -14.19 -14.84 2.26
CA SER A 97 -13.55 -13.73 2.99
C SER A 97 -12.03 -13.74 2.85
N ALA A 98 -11.40 -14.91 2.88
CA ALA A 98 -9.96 -15.06 2.66
C ALA A 98 -9.58 -14.63 1.24
N THR A 99 -10.37 -15.02 0.22
CA THR A 99 -10.19 -14.55 -1.16
C THR A 99 -10.24 -13.03 -1.28
N CYS A 100 -11.18 -12.36 -0.59
CA CYS A 100 -11.28 -10.90 -0.58
C CYS A 100 -10.09 -10.22 0.09
N VAL A 101 -9.66 -10.73 1.25
CA VAL A 101 -8.57 -10.15 2.03
C VAL A 101 -7.19 -10.41 1.38
N PHE A 102 -6.99 -11.59 0.80
CA PHE A 102 -5.74 -11.95 0.12
C PHE A 102 -5.76 -11.68 -1.39
N THR A 103 -6.85 -11.09 -1.91
CA THR A 103 -7.02 -10.72 -3.32
C THR A 103 -6.66 -11.86 -4.28
N CYS A 104 -7.37 -12.99 -4.16
CA CYS A 104 -7.07 -14.21 -4.93
C CYS A 104 -8.09 -14.52 -6.03
N GLY A 105 -9.34 -14.06 -5.90
CA GLY A 105 -10.42 -14.31 -6.86
C GLY A 105 -11.05 -15.68 -6.90
N LEU A 106 -10.62 -16.60 -6.04
CA LEU A 106 -11.15 -17.95 -6.00
C LEU A 106 -12.42 -18.00 -5.16
N GLN A 107 -13.46 -18.67 -5.65
CA GLN A 107 -14.74 -18.75 -4.96
C GLN A 107 -15.20 -20.21 -4.85
N THR A 108 -15.59 -20.64 -3.65
CA THR A 108 -16.30 -21.92 -3.43
C THR A 108 -17.81 -21.75 -3.53
N TYR A 109 -18.29 -20.54 -3.24
CA TYR A 109 -19.68 -20.11 -3.40
C TYR A 109 -19.74 -18.86 -4.27
N ASP A 110 -20.71 -18.80 -5.18
CA ASP A 110 -20.84 -17.71 -6.12
C ASP A 110 -21.15 -16.37 -5.41
N PHE A 111 -20.23 -15.41 -5.56
CA PHE A 111 -20.38 -14.07 -4.99
C PHE A 111 -21.69 -13.39 -5.40
N ALA A 112 -22.13 -13.65 -6.62
CA ALA A 112 -23.33 -13.07 -7.21
C ALA A 112 -24.63 -13.50 -6.49
N LEU A 113 -24.63 -14.67 -5.84
CA LEU A 113 -25.80 -15.23 -5.15
C LEU A 113 -25.95 -14.72 -3.70
N LEU A 114 -24.92 -14.11 -3.14
CA LEU A 114 -24.95 -13.56 -1.79
C LEU A 114 -25.90 -12.37 -1.66
N SER A 115 -26.34 -12.09 -0.43
CA SER A 115 -27.07 -10.86 -0.16
C SER A 115 -26.19 -9.62 -0.47
N ARG A 116 -26.85 -8.53 -0.87
CA ARG A 116 -26.18 -7.25 -1.17
C ARG A 116 -25.37 -6.72 0.02
N SER A 117 -25.81 -7.00 1.25
CA SER A 117 -25.10 -6.65 2.48
C SER A 117 -23.79 -7.43 2.60
N SER A 118 -23.83 -8.75 2.41
CA SER A 118 -22.63 -9.60 2.42
C SER A 118 -21.63 -9.21 1.34
N GLN A 119 -22.10 -8.99 0.11
CA GLN A 119 -21.28 -8.51 -0.99
C GLN A 119 -20.61 -7.18 -0.65
N SER A 120 -21.36 -6.21 -0.09
CA SER A 120 -20.82 -4.90 0.29
C SER A 120 -19.72 -4.99 1.35
N ILE A 121 -19.86 -5.91 2.33
CA ILE A 121 -18.84 -6.13 3.37
C ILE A 121 -17.59 -6.79 2.76
N LEU A 122 -17.76 -7.78 1.91
CA LEU A 122 -16.65 -8.42 1.19
C LEU A 122 -15.88 -7.41 0.31
N LEU A 123 -16.60 -6.51 -0.37
CA LEU A 123 -15.98 -5.41 -1.13
C LEU A 123 -15.22 -4.43 -0.24
N PHE A 124 -15.77 -4.08 0.92
CA PHE A 124 -15.09 -3.23 1.89
C PHE A 124 -13.78 -3.84 2.38
N TYR A 125 -13.79 -5.14 2.72
CA TYR A 125 -12.57 -5.86 3.10
C TYR A 125 -11.57 -5.96 1.94
N THR A 126 -12.05 -6.16 0.71
CA THR A 126 -11.22 -6.15 -0.51
C THR A 126 -10.54 -4.79 -0.70
N TRP A 127 -11.28 -3.70 -0.48
CA TRP A 127 -10.76 -2.33 -0.61
C TRP A 127 -9.68 -1.99 0.41
N ILE A 128 -9.87 -2.37 1.69
CA ILE A 128 -8.88 -2.13 2.76
C ILE A 128 -7.65 -3.03 2.61
N SER A 129 -7.85 -4.28 2.20
CA SER A 129 -6.77 -5.29 2.15
C SER A 129 -5.93 -5.20 0.88
N GLY A 130 -6.35 -4.38 -0.09
CA GLY A 130 -5.62 -4.13 -1.32
C GLY A 130 -4.15 -3.77 -1.07
N ILE A 131 -3.25 -4.30 -1.90
CA ILE A 131 -1.80 -4.24 -1.68
C ILE A 131 -1.32 -2.81 -1.39
N THR A 132 -1.90 -1.83 -2.08
CA THR A 132 -1.53 -0.43 -1.92
C THR A 132 -1.88 0.09 -0.53
N VAL A 133 -3.09 -0.17 -0.05
CA VAL A 133 -3.57 0.28 1.27
C VAL A 133 -2.85 -0.49 2.38
N SER A 134 -2.59 -1.79 2.18
CA SER A 134 -1.85 -2.63 3.13
C SER A 134 -0.42 -2.16 3.41
N THR A 135 0.21 -1.42 2.49
CA THR A 135 1.58 -0.90 2.69
C THR A 135 1.64 0.39 3.51
N ILE A 136 0.50 1.07 3.73
CA ILE A 136 0.45 2.35 4.45
C ILE A 136 0.87 2.21 5.92
N PRO A 137 0.41 1.20 6.70
CA PRO A 137 0.88 0.98 8.07
C PRO A 137 2.41 0.87 8.19
N ALA A 138 3.09 0.23 7.22
CA ALA A 138 4.55 0.16 7.22
C ALA A 138 5.19 1.55 7.11
N ILE A 139 4.63 2.41 6.26
CA ILE A 139 5.08 3.80 6.08
C ILE A 139 4.82 4.60 7.36
N PHE A 140 3.66 4.41 8.00
CA PHE A 140 3.32 5.07 9.26
C PHE A 140 4.27 4.68 10.40
N ILE A 141 4.64 3.41 10.50
CA ILE A 141 5.63 2.95 11.50
C ILE A 141 7.00 3.58 11.23
N LYS A 142 7.42 3.66 9.96
CA LYS A 142 8.67 4.36 9.60
C LYS A 142 8.63 5.84 9.98
N LEU A 143 7.51 6.52 9.70
CA LEU A 143 7.29 7.91 10.07
C LEU A 143 7.37 8.09 11.60
N TYR A 144 6.71 7.23 12.36
CA TYR A 144 6.73 7.25 13.83
C TYR A 144 8.16 7.06 14.38
N ARG A 145 8.91 6.11 13.82
CA ARG A 145 10.32 5.88 14.24
C ARG A 145 11.19 7.10 13.99
N VAL A 146 11.10 7.70 12.79
CA VAL A 146 11.88 8.91 12.47
C VAL A 146 11.48 10.07 13.39
N LYS A 147 10.19 10.23 13.69
CA LYS A 147 9.73 11.27 14.62
C LYS A 147 10.29 11.06 16.04
N ASN A 148 10.29 9.83 16.53
CA ASN A 148 10.85 9.52 17.86
C ASN A 148 12.38 9.69 17.89
N GLU A 149 13.09 9.38 16.81
CA GLU A 149 14.53 9.64 16.69
C GLU A 149 14.83 11.14 16.81
N ILE A 150 13.99 12.01 16.23
CA ILE A 150 14.13 13.47 16.30
C ILE A 150 13.92 13.99 17.72
N ILE A 151 12.83 13.57 18.38
CA ILE A 151 12.52 14.00 19.75
C ILE A 151 13.67 13.61 20.70
N ARG A 152 14.25 12.42 20.50
CA ARG A 152 15.38 11.95 21.31
C ARG A 152 16.67 12.72 21.04
N SER A 153 16.92 13.15 19.81
CA SER A 153 18.09 14.01 19.50
C SER A 153 17.94 15.41 20.11
N GLU A 154 16.76 16.02 20.01
CA GLU A 154 16.48 17.34 20.60
C GLU A 154 16.62 17.31 22.14
N GLU A 155 16.14 16.25 22.78
CA GLU A 155 16.29 16.06 24.23
C GLU A 155 17.77 15.88 24.64
N SER A 156 18.57 15.19 23.81
CA SER A 156 20.01 15.04 24.07
C SER A 156 20.82 16.33 23.88
N GLU A 157 20.47 17.14 22.88
CA GLU A 157 21.11 18.45 22.67
C GLU A 157 20.77 19.42 23.81
N THR A 158 19.50 19.46 24.24
CA THR A 158 19.06 20.30 25.37
C THR A 158 19.80 19.94 26.66
N ARG A 159 19.96 18.64 26.95
CA ARG A 159 20.73 18.15 28.10
C ARG A 159 22.22 18.46 28.01
N THR A 160 22.79 18.50 26.80
CA THR A 160 24.22 18.80 26.61
C THR A 160 24.48 20.29 26.79
N SER A 161 23.62 21.13 26.20
CA SER A 161 23.69 22.59 26.37
C SER A 161 23.50 23.04 27.82
N GLU A 162 22.65 22.38 28.62
CA GLU A 162 22.47 22.70 30.04
C GLU A 162 23.70 22.37 30.90
N ASN A 163 24.46 21.32 30.54
CA ASN A 163 25.68 20.93 31.25
C ASN A 163 26.93 21.72 30.79
N ASP A 164 26.94 22.26 29.57
CA ASP A 164 28.07 23.00 29.00
C ASP A 164 28.04 24.53 29.28
N VAL A 165 27.03 25.05 30.00
CA VAL A 165 26.92 26.49 30.36
C VAL A 165 28.02 26.96 31.33
N LEU A 166 28.85 26.07 31.86
CA LEU A 166 30.04 26.42 32.64
C LEU A 166 31.23 25.62 32.07
N PRO A 167 32.34 26.18 31.54
CA PRO A 167 32.78 27.57 31.37
C PRO A 167 33.35 27.84 29.93
N ILE A 168 32.62 27.56 28.86
CA ILE A 168 33.18 27.70 27.48
C ILE A 168 33.10 29.15 26.94
N GLN A 169 32.31 30.02 27.57
CA GLN A 169 32.07 31.40 27.11
C GLN A 169 33.31 32.32 27.11
N ARG A 170 34.48 31.88 27.60
CA ARG A 170 35.69 32.72 27.72
C ARG A 170 36.76 32.52 26.65
N LEU A 171 36.67 31.51 25.77
CA LEU A 171 37.83 31.12 24.93
C LEU A 171 37.66 31.25 23.41
N VAL A 172 36.54 31.75 22.90
CA VAL A 172 36.37 31.95 21.45
C VAL A 172 36.30 33.45 21.14
N PRO A 173 37.32 34.03 20.48
CA PRO A 173 37.24 35.37 19.93
C PRO A 173 36.07 35.43 18.95
N ASN A 174 35.27 36.49 19.01
CA ASN A 174 34.16 36.78 18.10
C ASN A 174 34.63 36.77 16.62
N GLN A 175 34.61 35.59 15.98
CA GLN A 175 34.50 35.49 14.54
C GLN A 175 33.00 35.58 14.24
N SER A 176 32.58 36.77 13.80
CA SER A 176 31.25 36.98 13.24
C SER A 176 31.12 36.09 12.00
N ILE A 177 30.57 34.90 12.18
CA ILE A 177 29.95 34.16 11.08
C ILE A 177 28.93 35.15 10.50
N ASP A 178 29.11 35.48 9.21
CA ASP A 178 28.30 36.45 8.49
C ASP A 178 26.82 36.21 8.82
N SER A 179 26.13 37.19 9.41
CA SER A 179 24.76 37.04 9.93
C SER A 179 23.81 36.50 8.86
N ASP A 180 24.06 36.90 7.61
CA ASP A 180 23.38 36.47 6.40
C ASP A 180 23.58 34.98 6.09
N LEU A 181 24.76 34.43 6.39
CA LEU A 181 25.05 33.00 6.19
C LEU A 181 24.37 32.15 7.27
N HIS A 182 24.36 32.62 8.52
CA HIS A 182 23.68 31.94 9.61
C HIS A 182 22.16 31.92 9.41
N GLU A 183 21.58 33.04 8.95
CA GLU A 183 20.16 33.15 8.58
C GLU A 183 19.81 32.28 7.35
N ARG A 184 20.69 32.21 6.35
CA ARG A 184 20.53 31.30 5.20
C ARG A 184 20.61 29.82 5.61
N ILE A 185 21.48 29.44 6.54
CA ILE A 185 21.58 28.06 7.05
C ILE A 185 20.32 27.70 7.87
N HIS A 186 19.80 28.62 8.69
CA HIS A 186 18.55 28.43 9.43
C HIS A 186 17.30 28.37 8.52
N SER A 187 17.32 29.06 7.37
CA SER A 187 16.21 29.03 6.39
C SER A 187 16.16 27.76 5.53
N LEU A 188 17.21 26.93 5.54
CA LEU A 188 17.20 25.64 4.87
C LEU A 188 16.41 24.61 5.70
N PRO A 189 15.48 23.84 5.10
CA PRO A 189 14.74 22.82 5.84
C PRO A 189 15.71 21.75 6.38
N SER A 190 15.69 21.54 7.70
CA SER A 190 16.50 20.51 8.36
C SER A 190 16.30 19.14 7.68
N PRO A 191 17.37 18.34 7.49
CA PRO A 191 17.28 17.02 6.86
C PRO A 191 16.28 16.08 7.54
N HIS A 192 15.95 16.34 8.81
CA HIS A 192 14.94 15.61 9.58
C HIS A 192 13.51 15.99 9.19
N HIS A 193 13.19 17.29 9.09
CA HIS A 193 11.89 17.76 8.62
C HIS A 193 11.60 17.31 7.18
N LEU A 194 12.63 17.28 6.33
CA LEU A 194 12.51 16.80 4.95
C LEU A 194 12.02 15.34 4.88
N ARG A 195 12.54 14.46 5.76
CA ARG A 195 12.13 13.05 5.84
C ARG A 195 10.67 12.90 6.26
N VAL A 196 10.27 13.58 7.33
CA VAL A 196 8.91 13.52 7.90
C VAL A 196 7.89 13.99 6.86
N THR A 197 8.12 15.17 6.26
CA THR A 197 7.25 15.72 5.23
C THR A 197 7.16 14.81 4.02
N ALA A 198 8.27 14.19 3.60
CA ALA A 198 8.27 13.26 2.48
C ALA A 198 7.45 11.99 2.76
N TYR A 199 7.49 11.43 3.97
CA TYR A 199 6.63 10.29 4.33
C TYR A 199 5.14 10.64 4.34
N ILE A 200 4.79 11.81 4.90
CA ILE A 200 3.40 12.28 4.93
C ILE A 200 2.89 12.51 3.51
N LEU A 201 3.66 13.22 2.69
CA LEU A 201 3.34 13.47 1.28
C LEU A 201 3.17 12.16 0.51
N MET A 202 4.01 11.16 0.77
CA MET A 202 3.88 9.84 0.15
C MET A 202 2.58 9.13 0.49
N ILE A 203 2.15 9.15 1.76
CA ILE A 203 0.87 8.55 2.18
C ILE A 203 -0.30 9.26 1.48
N VAL A 204 -0.29 10.60 1.49
CA VAL A 204 -1.33 11.41 0.84
C VAL A 204 -1.38 11.16 -0.66
N LEU A 205 -0.23 11.12 -1.35
CA LEU A 205 -0.16 10.86 -2.79
C LEU A 205 -0.69 9.45 -3.14
N ILE A 206 -0.32 8.43 -2.36
CA ILE A 206 -0.80 7.06 -2.58
C ILE A 206 -2.33 6.99 -2.44
N LEU A 207 -2.86 7.49 -1.32
CA LEU A 207 -4.30 7.50 -1.05
C LEU A 207 -5.08 8.31 -2.08
N SER A 208 -4.60 9.51 -2.41
CA SER A 208 -5.22 10.37 -3.42
C SER A 208 -5.22 9.72 -4.80
N THR A 209 -4.13 9.06 -5.20
CA THR A 209 -4.04 8.39 -6.51
C THR A 209 -5.02 7.23 -6.59
N CYS A 210 -5.11 6.40 -5.56
CA CYS A 210 -6.12 5.32 -5.49
C CYS A 210 -7.54 5.88 -5.55
N PHE A 211 -7.85 6.90 -4.76
CA PHE A 211 -9.18 7.50 -4.74
C PHE A 211 -9.59 8.06 -6.11
N VAL A 212 -8.68 8.76 -6.80
CA VAL A 212 -8.93 9.29 -8.15
C VAL A 212 -9.18 8.18 -9.16
N ILE A 213 -8.39 7.10 -9.14
CA ILE A 213 -8.59 5.95 -10.03
C ILE A 213 -9.95 5.31 -9.76
N TYR A 214 -10.29 5.02 -8.49
CA TYR A 214 -11.59 4.45 -8.14
C TYR A 214 -12.75 5.33 -8.60
N LEU A 215 -12.66 6.65 -8.40
CA LEU A 215 -13.72 7.59 -8.78
C LEU A 215 -13.92 7.62 -10.30
N ILE A 216 -12.83 7.77 -11.07
CA ILE A 216 -12.89 7.82 -12.54
C ILE A 216 -13.45 6.51 -13.09
N SER A 217 -12.97 5.37 -12.59
CA SER A 217 -13.42 4.05 -13.02
C SER A 217 -14.89 3.79 -12.70
N PHE A 218 -15.33 4.14 -11.48
CA PHE A 218 -16.72 4.00 -11.06
C PHE A 218 -17.67 4.84 -11.92
N ILE A 219 -17.32 6.10 -12.18
CA ILE A 219 -18.13 7.01 -13.00
C ILE A 219 -18.16 6.52 -14.45
N ALA A 220 -17.01 6.19 -15.04
CA ALA A 220 -16.90 5.76 -16.43
C ALA A 220 -17.73 4.49 -16.69
N MET A 221 -17.53 3.44 -15.88
CA MET A 221 -18.27 2.19 -16.02
C MET A 221 -19.75 2.34 -15.65
N GLY A 222 -20.07 3.11 -14.60
CA GLY A 222 -21.45 3.31 -14.15
C GLY A 222 -22.31 4.05 -15.18
N ILE A 223 -21.76 5.10 -15.80
CA ILE A 223 -22.42 5.82 -16.90
C ILE A 223 -22.60 4.88 -18.09
N TRP A 224 -21.54 4.16 -18.48
CA TRP A 224 -21.60 3.26 -19.64
C TRP A 224 -22.67 2.18 -19.48
N LEU A 225 -22.69 1.47 -18.34
CA LEU A 225 -23.72 0.46 -18.06
C LEU A 225 -25.13 1.04 -18.07
N LYS A 226 -25.33 2.24 -17.51
CA LYS A 226 -26.66 2.85 -17.43
C LYS A 226 -27.24 3.21 -18.79
N TYR A 227 -26.43 3.72 -19.72
CA TYR A 227 -26.90 4.20 -21.02
C TYR A 227 -26.91 3.13 -22.10
N HIS A 228 -26.03 2.13 -22.04
CA HIS A 228 -25.87 1.14 -23.11
C HIS A 228 -26.61 -0.18 -22.86
N TYR A 229 -26.91 -0.52 -21.61
CA TYR A 229 -27.59 -1.77 -21.27
C TYR A 229 -29.04 -1.55 -20.84
N GLU A 230 -29.96 -2.30 -21.46
CA GLU A 230 -31.33 -2.36 -20.99
C GLU A 230 -31.41 -3.05 -19.62
N SER A 231 -32.37 -2.61 -18.79
CA SER A 231 -32.57 -3.17 -17.44
C SER A 231 -32.83 -4.68 -17.43
N LYS A 232 -33.32 -5.25 -18.54
CA LYS A 232 -33.55 -6.70 -18.71
C LYS A 232 -32.27 -7.50 -18.97
N ALA A 233 -31.22 -6.89 -19.52
CA ALA A 233 -29.95 -7.56 -19.76
C ALA A 233 -29.10 -7.70 -18.48
N LEU A 234 -29.40 -6.90 -17.45
CA LEU A 234 -28.72 -6.90 -16.15
C LEU A 234 -29.49 -7.69 -15.07
N LEU A 235 -30.31 -8.66 -15.49
CA LEU A 235 -31.10 -9.49 -14.59
C LEU A 235 -30.21 -10.47 -13.83
N GLN A 236 -30.42 -10.53 -12.51
CA GLN A 236 -29.80 -11.51 -11.64
C GLN A 236 -30.81 -12.03 -10.64
N SER A 237 -31.03 -13.35 -10.63
CA SER A 237 -31.96 -14.02 -9.72
C SER A 237 -33.32 -13.29 -9.63
N ASN A 238 -33.92 -12.99 -10.79
CA ASN A 238 -35.23 -12.31 -10.96
C ASN A 238 -35.32 -10.84 -10.51
N ALA A 239 -34.20 -10.18 -10.17
CA ALA A 239 -34.16 -8.75 -9.89
C ALA A 239 -33.20 -8.02 -10.84
N THR A 240 -33.54 -6.77 -11.20
CA THR A 240 -32.65 -5.92 -11.98
C THR A 240 -31.55 -5.35 -11.08
N MET A 241 -30.30 -5.60 -11.44
CA MET A 241 -29.17 -5.05 -10.69
C MET A 241 -28.97 -3.57 -11.04
N ASN A 242 -28.72 -2.75 -10.02
CA ASN A 242 -28.39 -1.35 -10.24
C ASN A 242 -27.05 -1.23 -11.00
N PRO A 243 -27.01 -0.55 -12.17
CA PRO A 243 -25.79 -0.35 -12.96
C PRO A 243 -24.61 0.20 -12.17
N PHE A 244 -24.84 1.17 -11.28
CA PHE A 244 -23.78 1.76 -10.47
C PHE A 244 -23.27 0.80 -9.40
N TYR A 245 -24.12 -0.07 -8.88
CA TYR A 245 -23.68 -1.10 -7.93
C TYR A 245 -22.78 -2.14 -8.63
N ALA A 246 -23.15 -2.58 -9.84
CA ALA A 246 -22.26 -3.43 -10.63
C ALA A 246 -20.93 -2.72 -10.95
N ALA A 247 -20.97 -1.43 -11.29
CA ALA A 247 -19.77 -0.65 -11.58
C ALA A 247 -18.84 -0.51 -10.36
N ILE A 248 -19.37 -0.32 -9.14
CA ILE A 248 -18.52 -0.24 -7.94
C ILE A 248 -17.91 -1.59 -7.59
N VAL A 249 -18.66 -2.69 -7.74
CA VAL A 249 -18.15 -4.06 -7.57
C VAL A 249 -16.96 -4.26 -8.50
N ILE A 250 -17.15 -4.10 -9.82
CA ILE A 250 -16.12 -4.30 -10.83
C ILE A 250 -14.92 -3.38 -10.60
N THR A 251 -15.16 -2.12 -10.23
CA THR A 251 -14.08 -1.15 -9.99
C THR A 251 -13.18 -1.56 -8.82
N ILE A 252 -13.77 -1.95 -7.69
CA ILE A 252 -13.02 -2.37 -6.50
C ILE A 252 -12.28 -3.68 -6.78
N THR A 253 -12.96 -4.66 -7.39
CA THR A 253 -12.38 -6.00 -7.60
C THR A 253 -11.38 -6.03 -8.76
N ALA A 254 -11.51 -5.15 -9.76
CA ALA A 254 -10.52 -4.98 -10.83
C ALA A 254 -9.24 -4.32 -10.33
N PHE A 255 -9.33 -3.19 -9.63
CA PHE A 255 -8.15 -2.46 -9.17
C PHE A 255 -7.37 -3.24 -8.11
N ASN A 256 -8.08 -3.90 -7.18
CA ASN A 256 -7.47 -4.75 -6.16
C ASN A 256 -7.13 -6.15 -6.68
N GLN A 257 -7.34 -6.45 -7.97
CA GLN A 257 -6.90 -7.71 -8.57
C GLN A 257 -7.49 -8.93 -7.85
N ASN A 258 -8.80 -8.86 -7.59
CA ASN A 258 -9.57 -9.94 -7.00
C ASN A 258 -10.40 -10.65 -8.07
N GLY A 259 -11.04 -9.94 -9.00
CA GLY A 259 -11.79 -10.62 -10.09
C GLY A 259 -13.16 -11.18 -9.72
N LEU A 260 -13.67 -10.88 -8.51
CA LEU A 260 -15.08 -11.15 -8.18
C LEU A 260 -15.99 -10.33 -9.09
N SER A 261 -16.93 -11.02 -9.72
CA SER A 261 -17.91 -10.44 -10.63
C SER A 261 -19.25 -10.26 -9.93
N PRO A 262 -20.01 -9.20 -10.24
CA PRO A 262 -21.35 -9.06 -9.71
C PRO A 262 -22.32 -10.12 -10.28
N TRP A 263 -22.03 -10.72 -11.45
CA TRP A 263 -22.86 -11.76 -12.09
C TRP A 263 -22.30 -13.17 -11.97
N THR A 264 -23.21 -14.15 -11.96
CA THR A 264 -22.91 -15.58 -11.85
C THR A 264 -22.11 -16.10 -13.06
N SER A 265 -22.37 -15.56 -14.25
CA SER A 265 -21.61 -15.84 -15.48
C SER A 265 -20.26 -15.10 -15.55
N GLY A 266 -19.82 -14.49 -14.45
CA GLY A 266 -18.63 -13.65 -14.45
C GLY A 266 -18.84 -12.39 -15.27
N ILE A 267 -17.76 -11.90 -15.87
CA ILE A 267 -17.83 -10.82 -16.86
C ILE A 267 -18.11 -11.34 -18.27
N GLY A 268 -18.49 -12.63 -18.42
CA GLY A 268 -18.87 -13.23 -19.69
C GLY A 268 -20.07 -12.56 -20.35
N LEU A 269 -20.95 -11.93 -19.55
CA LEU A 269 -22.03 -11.09 -20.06
C LEU A 269 -21.51 -9.90 -20.91
N LEU A 270 -20.31 -9.41 -20.61
CA LEU A 270 -19.71 -8.23 -21.24
C LEU A 270 -18.78 -8.58 -22.42
N VAL A 271 -18.73 -9.84 -22.85
CA VAL A 271 -17.82 -10.30 -23.93
C VAL A 271 -17.95 -9.48 -25.21
N ASN A 272 -19.18 -9.14 -25.60
CA ASN A 272 -19.43 -8.42 -26.85
C ASN A 272 -19.18 -6.91 -26.74
N ASP A 273 -19.07 -6.36 -25.52
CA ASP A 273 -18.85 -4.93 -25.30
C ASP A 273 -17.36 -4.61 -25.21
N ILE A 274 -16.85 -4.08 -26.31
CA ILE A 274 -15.44 -3.71 -26.46
C ILE A 274 -15.05 -2.61 -25.45
N PHE A 275 -15.93 -1.64 -25.20
CA PHE A 275 -15.60 -0.50 -24.34
C PHE A 275 -15.51 -0.91 -22.88
N MET A 276 -16.44 -1.76 -22.41
CA MET A 276 -16.36 -2.30 -21.06
C MET A 276 -15.10 -3.13 -20.84
N ASN A 277 -14.74 -3.99 -21.79
CA ASN A 277 -13.50 -4.76 -21.69
C ASN A 277 -12.27 -3.85 -21.64
N ILE A 278 -12.22 -2.78 -22.44
CA ILE A 278 -11.13 -1.78 -22.38
C ILE A 278 -11.07 -1.10 -21.02
N PHE A 279 -12.20 -0.65 -20.46
CA PHE A 279 -12.23 -0.04 -19.13
C PHE A 279 -11.71 -1.01 -18.06
N ILE A 280 -12.16 -2.26 -18.08
CA ILE A 280 -11.70 -3.28 -17.12
C ILE A 280 -10.19 -3.52 -17.27
N ILE A 281 -9.67 -3.67 -18.49
CA ILE A 281 -8.23 -3.84 -18.76
C ILE A 281 -7.43 -2.67 -18.16
N ILE A 282 -7.85 -1.43 -18.40
CA ILE A 282 -7.15 -0.24 -17.89
C ILE A 282 -7.10 -0.26 -16.37
N VAL A 283 -8.21 -0.63 -15.71
CA VAL A 283 -8.29 -0.66 -14.24
C VAL A 283 -7.47 -1.80 -13.65
N VAL A 284 -7.57 -3.01 -14.21
CA VAL A 284 -6.77 -4.19 -13.80
C VAL A 284 -5.27 -3.90 -13.94
N MET A 285 -4.87 -3.29 -15.06
CA MET A 285 -3.47 -2.90 -15.30
C MET A 285 -3.03 -1.78 -14.35
N SER A 286 -3.91 -0.82 -14.06
CA SER A 286 -3.63 0.28 -13.12
C SER A 286 -3.53 -0.16 -11.66
N GLY A 287 -4.03 -1.35 -11.33
CA GLY A 287 -3.80 -2.02 -10.06
C GLY A 287 -2.32 -2.36 -9.84
N THR A 288 -2.03 -3.44 -9.12
CA THR A 288 -0.67 -3.75 -8.66
C THR A 288 0.37 -3.84 -9.80
N SER A 289 -0.09 -4.18 -11.01
CA SER A 289 0.73 -4.32 -12.22
C SER A 289 1.41 -3.03 -12.65
N LEU A 290 0.72 -1.89 -12.74
CA LEU A 290 1.32 -0.61 -13.16
C LEU A 290 1.32 0.46 -12.07
N PHE A 291 0.78 0.18 -10.89
CA PHE A 291 0.74 1.14 -9.77
C PHE A 291 2.09 1.80 -9.45
N PRO A 292 3.24 1.09 -9.43
CA PRO A 292 4.55 1.72 -9.24
C PRO A 292 4.90 2.80 -10.29
N ALA A 293 4.51 2.57 -11.53
CA ALA A 293 4.73 3.52 -12.62
C ALA A 293 3.78 4.72 -12.54
N ILE A 294 2.52 4.46 -12.19
CA ILE A 294 1.50 5.50 -12.01
C ILE A 294 1.90 6.46 -10.90
N ILE A 295 2.27 5.95 -9.72
CA ILE A 295 2.70 6.79 -8.59
C ILE A 295 3.92 7.63 -8.96
N ARG A 296 4.90 7.05 -9.68
CA ARG A 296 6.05 7.82 -10.15
C ARG A 296 5.64 8.93 -11.12
N GLY A 297 4.75 8.63 -12.06
CA GLY A 297 4.20 9.61 -13.01
C GLY A 297 3.50 10.76 -12.27
N VAL A 298 2.67 10.44 -11.28
CA VAL A 298 1.98 11.41 -10.42
C VAL A 298 2.99 12.28 -9.65
N VAL A 299 4.02 11.69 -9.04
CA VAL A 299 5.08 12.44 -8.34
C VAL A 299 5.79 13.43 -9.28
N VAL A 300 6.11 13.02 -10.51
CA VAL A 300 6.74 13.89 -11.52
C VAL A 300 5.78 14.98 -12.01
N LEU A 301 4.50 14.65 -12.16
CA LEU A 301 3.45 15.61 -12.52
C LEU A 301 3.33 16.70 -11.46
N PHE A 302 3.18 16.33 -10.18
CA PHE A 302 3.13 17.28 -9.08
C PHE A 302 4.42 18.09 -8.95
N LYS A 303 5.60 17.48 -9.17
CA LYS A 303 6.88 18.21 -9.21
C LYS A 303 6.88 19.31 -10.29
N THR A 304 6.22 19.08 -11.43
CA THR A 304 6.16 20.05 -12.53
C THR A 304 5.20 21.21 -12.22
N ILE A 305 4.09 20.92 -11.53
CA ILE A 305 3.06 21.89 -11.19
C ILE A 305 3.49 22.81 -10.04
N VAL A 306 4.22 22.29 -9.05
CA VAL A 306 4.48 22.99 -7.79
C VAL A 306 5.64 24.00 -7.92
N PRO A 307 5.56 25.19 -7.26
CA PRO A 307 6.63 26.19 -7.29
C PRO A 307 7.97 25.68 -6.76
N TRP A 308 9.06 26.35 -7.16
CA TRP A 308 10.45 25.88 -6.92
C TRP A 308 10.75 25.54 -5.46
N ARG A 309 10.13 26.23 -4.50
CA ARG A 309 10.35 26.03 -3.06
C ARG A 309 10.06 24.61 -2.60
N TYR A 310 9.04 23.96 -3.15
CA TYR A 310 8.65 22.61 -2.73
C TYR A 310 9.21 21.50 -3.64
N LYS A 311 9.88 21.84 -4.75
CA LYS A 311 10.52 20.84 -5.64
C LYS A 311 11.53 19.97 -4.91
N ILE A 312 12.18 20.53 -3.88
CA ILE A 312 13.13 19.86 -3.00
C ILE A 312 12.51 18.60 -2.36
N PHE A 313 11.24 18.65 -1.93
CA PHE A 313 10.56 17.50 -1.32
C PHE A 313 10.34 16.36 -2.32
N PHE A 314 9.93 16.70 -3.55
CA PHE A 314 9.71 15.71 -4.61
C PHE A 314 11.03 15.11 -5.12
N ASP A 315 12.08 15.93 -5.22
CA ASP A 315 13.43 15.45 -5.56
C ASP A 315 13.97 14.51 -4.48
N TYR A 316 13.74 14.82 -3.21
CA TYR A 316 14.07 13.94 -2.10
C TYR A 316 13.35 12.59 -2.19
N ILE A 317 12.06 12.58 -2.52
CA ILE A 317 11.27 11.35 -2.72
C ILE A 317 11.80 10.52 -3.88
N LEU A 318 12.10 11.14 -5.01
CA LEU A 318 12.58 10.45 -6.21
C LEU A 318 13.99 9.87 -6.01
N LEU A 319 14.83 10.55 -5.24
CA LEU A 319 16.20 10.14 -4.92
C LEU A 319 16.23 9.01 -3.88
N ASN A 320 15.37 9.09 -2.85
CA ASN A 320 15.30 8.11 -1.74
C ASN A 320 14.16 7.08 -1.89
N ASN A 321 13.75 6.81 -3.14
CA ASN A 321 12.65 5.92 -3.53
C ASN A 321 12.43 4.68 -2.64
N HIS A 322 13.43 3.80 -2.48
CA HIS A 322 13.26 2.53 -1.76
C HIS A 322 13.28 2.63 -0.24
N ARG A 323 13.87 3.69 0.32
CA ARG A 323 13.86 3.90 1.77
C ARG A 323 12.46 4.34 2.21
N LEU A 324 11.81 5.19 1.39
CA LEU A 324 10.50 5.75 1.70
C LEU A 324 9.36 4.77 1.49
N SER A 325 9.25 4.16 0.30
CA SER A 325 8.16 3.23 -0.01
C SER A 325 8.64 2.06 -0.86
N ALA A 326 8.10 0.87 -0.61
CA ALA A 326 8.35 -0.30 -1.45
C ALA A 326 7.72 -0.17 -2.84
N VAL A 327 6.80 0.80 -3.01
CA VAL A 327 6.04 1.01 -4.24
C VAL A 327 6.82 1.82 -5.28
N ILE A 328 7.79 2.66 -4.88
CA ILE A 328 8.49 3.53 -5.83
C ILE A 328 9.77 2.87 -6.33
N PHE A 329 9.84 2.69 -7.64
CA PHE A 329 11.07 2.28 -8.33
C PHE A 329 11.88 3.50 -8.85
N PRO A 330 13.21 3.37 -8.95
CA PRO A 330 14.10 4.29 -9.66
C PRO A 330 13.70 4.50 -11.11
N SER A 331 14.17 5.58 -11.74
CA SER A 331 13.74 5.97 -13.10
C SER A 331 13.99 4.88 -14.13
N ILE A 332 15.21 4.34 -14.15
CA ILE A 332 15.58 3.31 -15.13
C ILE A 332 14.78 2.02 -14.91
N GLN A 333 14.61 1.64 -13.64
CA GLN A 333 13.92 0.42 -13.24
C GLN A 333 12.43 0.51 -13.56
N THR A 334 11.80 1.66 -13.33
CA THR A 334 10.38 1.87 -13.67
C THR A 334 10.15 1.75 -15.17
N ARG A 335 11.02 2.36 -16.00
CA ARG A 335 10.89 2.26 -17.46
C ARG A 335 11.04 0.82 -17.94
N LEU A 336 12.09 0.13 -17.51
CA LEU A 336 12.31 -1.28 -17.84
C LEU A 336 11.14 -2.17 -17.40
N TYR A 337 10.62 -1.94 -16.19
CA TYR A 337 9.47 -2.66 -15.65
C TYR A 337 8.22 -2.48 -16.52
N VAL A 338 7.91 -1.24 -16.92
CA VAL A 338 6.78 -0.94 -17.82
C VAL A 338 7.00 -1.59 -19.19
N THR A 339 8.20 -1.47 -19.77
CA THR A 339 8.54 -2.09 -21.06
C THR A 339 8.38 -3.61 -21.03
N ILE A 340 8.90 -4.28 -20.01
CA ILE A 340 8.79 -5.75 -19.86
C ILE A 340 7.31 -6.14 -19.69
N THR A 341 6.55 -5.40 -18.90
CA THR A 341 5.12 -5.70 -18.67
C THR A 341 4.31 -5.59 -19.96
N ILE A 342 4.53 -4.53 -20.74
CA ILE A 342 3.88 -4.34 -22.05
C ILE A 342 4.32 -5.43 -23.04
N LEU A 343 5.61 -5.75 -23.09
CA LEU A 343 6.12 -6.78 -23.99
C LEU A 343 5.52 -8.16 -23.68
N LEU A 344 5.47 -8.55 -22.39
CA LEU A 344 4.85 -9.79 -21.97
C LEU A 344 3.34 -9.80 -22.25
N GLN A 345 2.65 -8.65 -22.18
CA GLN A 345 1.24 -8.54 -22.55
C GLN A 345 1.04 -8.78 -24.04
N ILE A 346 1.80 -8.09 -24.88
CA ILE A 346 1.73 -8.24 -26.35
C ILE A 346 2.05 -9.69 -26.73
N LEU A 347 3.11 -10.26 -26.16
CA LEU A 347 3.49 -11.65 -26.40
C LEU A 347 2.36 -12.61 -26.03
N GLY A 348 1.75 -12.46 -24.85
CA GLY A 348 0.65 -13.33 -24.42
C GLY A 348 -0.55 -13.27 -25.36
N VAL A 349 -0.94 -12.07 -25.79
CA VAL A 349 -2.06 -11.88 -26.74
C VAL A 349 -1.74 -12.49 -28.10
N VAL A 350 -0.54 -12.24 -28.64
CA VAL A 350 -0.12 -12.75 -29.95
C VAL A 350 -0.07 -14.28 -29.95
N VAL A 351 0.54 -14.89 -28.92
CA VAL A 351 0.65 -16.34 -28.83
C VAL A 351 -0.74 -16.99 -28.65
N ALA A 352 -1.60 -16.43 -27.80
CA ALA A 352 -2.96 -16.92 -27.62
C ALA A 352 -3.77 -16.88 -28.93
N LEU A 353 -3.69 -15.77 -29.68
CA LEU A 353 -4.36 -15.64 -30.98
C LEU A 353 -3.88 -16.65 -32.02
N ILE A 354 -2.58 -16.96 -32.04
CA ILE A 354 -2.01 -17.95 -32.97
C ILE A 354 -2.49 -19.36 -32.60
N LEU A 355 -2.47 -19.71 -31.32
CA LEU A 355 -2.82 -21.05 -30.85
C LEU A 355 -4.33 -21.34 -30.95
N ASP A 356 -5.17 -20.33 -30.72
CA ASP A 356 -6.64 -20.47 -30.76
C ASP A 356 -7.28 -20.03 -32.09
N TYR A 357 -6.49 -19.77 -33.14
CA TYR A 357 -7.01 -19.28 -34.43
C TYR A 357 -8.08 -20.22 -35.03
N HIS A 358 -7.86 -21.54 -34.94
CA HIS A 358 -8.75 -22.59 -35.49
C HIS A 358 -9.67 -23.22 -34.45
N ASN A 359 -9.80 -22.64 -33.25
CA ASN A 359 -10.63 -23.23 -32.20
C ASN A 359 -12.12 -23.09 -32.53
N SER A 360 -12.83 -24.23 -32.65
CA SER A 360 -14.26 -24.29 -32.95
C SER A 360 -15.14 -23.57 -31.93
N ASN A 361 -14.72 -23.55 -30.67
CA ASN A 361 -15.48 -22.95 -29.56
C ASN A 361 -15.52 -21.42 -29.63
N LEU A 362 -14.56 -20.81 -30.30
CA LEU A 362 -14.46 -19.36 -30.46
C LEU A 362 -15.00 -18.86 -31.80
N VAL A 363 -15.47 -19.77 -32.67
CA VAL A 363 -15.99 -19.42 -34.00
C VAL A 363 -17.15 -18.43 -33.92
N GLN A 364 -17.96 -18.53 -32.88
CA GLN A 364 -19.10 -17.66 -32.59
C GLN A 364 -18.75 -16.16 -32.46
N TYR A 365 -17.51 -15.83 -32.07
CA TYR A 365 -17.10 -14.46 -31.86
C TYR A 365 -16.47 -13.86 -33.12
N LYS A 366 -16.82 -12.60 -33.43
CA LYS A 366 -16.16 -11.82 -34.49
C LYS A 366 -14.68 -11.62 -34.17
N GLY A 367 -13.83 -11.47 -35.20
CA GLY A 367 -12.38 -11.34 -35.02
C GLY A 367 -11.95 -10.23 -34.05
N GLY A 368 -12.60 -9.06 -34.09
CA GLY A 368 -12.33 -7.97 -33.13
C GLY A 368 -12.69 -8.32 -31.68
N THR A 369 -13.79 -9.02 -31.47
CA THR A 369 -14.20 -9.51 -30.14
C THR A 369 -13.23 -10.58 -29.62
N ARG A 370 -12.75 -11.48 -30.49
CA ARG A 370 -11.72 -12.46 -30.12
C ARG A 370 -10.44 -11.80 -29.65
N PHE A 371 -9.98 -10.77 -30.38
CA PHE A 371 -8.82 -9.99 -29.97
C PHE A 371 -9.01 -9.37 -28.57
N MET A 372 -10.19 -8.81 -28.28
CA MET A 372 -10.51 -8.26 -26.95
C MET A 372 -10.57 -9.31 -25.85
N ILE A 373 -11.14 -10.50 -26.13
CA ILE A 373 -11.17 -11.63 -25.18
C ILE A 373 -9.73 -11.97 -24.76
N PHE A 374 -8.83 -12.22 -25.71
CA PHE A 374 -7.45 -12.56 -25.38
C PHE A 374 -6.68 -11.40 -24.76
N MET A 375 -6.97 -10.15 -25.14
CA MET A 375 -6.37 -8.96 -24.53
C MET A 375 -6.71 -8.87 -23.04
N LEU A 376 -7.98 -9.06 -22.69
CA LEU A 376 -8.44 -9.05 -21.31
C LEU A 376 -7.95 -10.26 -20.54
N GLU A 377 -8.05 -11.47 -21.10
CA GLU A 377 -7.61 -12.70 -20.45
C GLU A 377 -6.11 -12.65 -20.14
N THR A 378 -5.30 -12.22 -21.11
CA THR A 378 -3.85 -12.02 -20.91
C THR A 378 -3.58 -10.95 -19.86
N ALA A 379 -4.38 -9.88 -19.79
CA ALA A 379 -4.24 -8.86 -18.75
C ALA A 379 -4.57 -9.43 -17.36
N ASN A 380 -5.56 -10.33 -17.27
CA ASN A 380 -5.98 -10.99 -16.05
C ASN A 380 -5.03 -12.08 -15.57
N THR A 381 -4.18 -12.65 -16.45
CA THR A 381 -3.06 -13.51 -16.02
C THR A 381 -2.11 -12.80 -15.05
N ARG A 382 -2.16 -11.47 -14.95
CA ARG A 382 -1.44 -10.69 -13.95
C ARG A 382 -2.31 -10.35 -12.74
N PHE A 383 -2.85 -11.40 -12.10
CA PHE A 383 -3.68 -11.33 -10.89
C PHE A 383 -5.05 -10.65 -11.07
N GLY A 384 -5.50 -10.35 -12.28
CA GLY A 384 -6.80 -9.69 -12.49
C GLY A 384 -8.00 -10.53 -12.06
N GLY A 385 -7.89 -11.86 -12.16
CA GLY A 385 -8.87 -12.81 -11.63
C GLY A 385 -10.19 -12.91 -12.41
N TYR A 386 -10.38 -12.10 -13.45
CA TYR A 386 -11.55 -12.21 -14.31
C TYR A 386 -11.33 -13.15 -15.49
N ALA A 387 -12.42 -13.78 -15.92
CA ALA A 387 -12.50 -14.55 -17.15
C ALA A 387 -13.74 -14.10 -17.95
N THR A 388 -13.57 -13.82 -19.23
CA THR A 388 -14.68 -13.49 -20.16
C THR A 388 -15.28 -14.73 -20.80
N THR A 389 -14.44 -15.71 -21.10
CA THR A 389 -14.85 -17.01 -21.62
C THR A 389 -14.35 -18.08 -20.68
N ASP A 390 -15.02 -19.23 -20.68
CA ASP A 390 -14.53 -20.37 -19.91
C ASP A 390 -13.12 -20.77 -20.40
N LEU A 391 -12.15 -20.77 -19.49
CA LEU A 391 -10.76 -21.15 -19.78
C LEU A 391 -10.67 -22.61 -20.24
N SER A 392 -11.62 -23.47 -19.87
CA SER A 392 -11.66 -24.87 -20.29
C SER A 392 -11.81 -25.05 -21.81
N LEU A 393 -12.35 -24.03 -22.49
CA LEU A 393 -12.62 -24.06 -23.92
C LEU A 393 -11.43 -23.64 -24.79
N LEU A 394 -10.39 -23.06 -24.18
CA LEU A 394 -9.19 -22.59 -24.87
C LEU A 394 -8.24 -23.75 -25.20
N ALA A 395 -7.39 -23.56 -26.20
CA ALA A 395 -6.37 -24.53 -26.53
C ALA A 395 -5.43 -24.81 -25.33
N PRO A 396 -5.02 -26.07 -25.09
CA PRO A 396 -4.11 -26.40 -23.99
C PRO A 396 -2.79 -25.61 -24.01
N GLY A 397 -2.29 -25.27 -25.20
CA GLY A 397 -1.11 -24.43 -25.35
C GLY A 397 -1.29 -23.01 -24.80
N THR A 398 -2.47 -22.42 -24.96
CA THR A 398 -2.79 -21.08 -24.43
C THR A 398 -2.84 -21.11 -22.91
N LEU A 399 -3.40 -22.17 -22.32
CA LEU A 399 -3.40 -22.38 -20.86
C LEU A 399 -1.98 -22.47 -20.28
N ILE A 400 -1.06 -23.18 -20.95
CA ILE A 400 0.35 -23.25 -20.52
C ILE A 400 0.98 -21.86 -20.52
N ILE A 401 0.74 -21.06 -21.56
CA ILE A 401 1.25 -19.68 -21.65
C ILE A 401 0.67 -18.81 -20.54
N PHE A 402 -0.62 -18.92 -20.23
CA PHE A 402 -1.24 -18.19 -19.13
C PHE A 402 -0.64 -18.57 -17.77
N VAL A 403 -0.38 -19.85 -17.53
CA VAL A 403 0.32 -20.31 -16.31
C VAL A 403 1.73 -19.72 -16.23
N LEU A 404 2.47 -19.69 -17.34
CA LEU A 404 3.80 -19.07 -17.38
C LEU A 404 3.74 -17.57 -17.11
N LEU A 405 2.77 -16.86 -17.69
CA LEU A 405 2.55 -15.43 -17.46
C LEU A 405 2.12 -15.11 -16.02
N MET A 406 1.31 -15.97 -15.39
CA MET A 406 0.97 -15.89 -13.96
C MET A 406 2.19 -16.11 -13.06
N GLY A 407 3.09 -17.02 -13.44
CA GLY A 407 4.31 -17.34 -12.69
C GLY A 407 5.40 -16.26 -12.78
N VAL A 408 5.54 -15.61 -13.93
CA VAL A 408 6.59 -14.60 -14.16
C VAL A 408 6.16 -13.23 -13.62
N LYS A 409 6.70 -12.86 -12.45
CA LYS A 409 6.49 -11.54 -11.83
C LYS A 409 7.61 -10.56 -12.20
N PRO A 410 7.38 -9.52 -13.03
CA PRO A 410 8.41 -8.51 -13.34
C PRO A 410 8.89 -7.77 -12.09
N GLN A 411 8.02 -7.66 -11.08
CA GLN A 411 8.33 -7.10 -9.77
C GLN A 411 9.45 -7.92 -9.08
N MET A 412 9.33 -9.25 -9.08
CA MET A 412 10.29 -10.16 -8.43
C MET A 412 11.63 -10.22 -9.17
N THR A 413 11.62 -10.13 -10.49
CA THR A 413 12.85 -10.13 -11.31
C THR A 413 13.73 -8.91 -10.98
N MET A 414 13.12 -7.74 -10.77
CA MET A 414 13.83 -6.52 -10.38
C MET A 414 14.40 -6.57 -8.95
N TYR A 415 13.71 -7.22 -8.02
CA TYR A 415 14.21 -7.44 -6.66
C TYR A 415 15.37 -8.45 -6.61
N SER A 416 15.37 -9.48 -7.46
CA SER A 416 16.42 -10.52 -7.48
C SER A 416 17.79 -9.97 -7.91
N ASN A 417 17.82 -9.07 -8.91
CA ASN A 417 19.04 -8.42 -9.37
C ASN A 417 19.70 -7.57 -8.28
N ARG A 418 18.93 -7.13 -7.26
CA ARG A 418 19.46 -6.40 -6.10
C ARG A 418 20.17 -7.33 -5.10
N LEU A 419 19.68 -8.55 -4.88
CA LEU A 419 20.38 -9.54 -4.03
C LEU A 419 21.73 -9.92 -4.66
N ILE A 420 21.76 -10.06 -5.98
CA ILE A 420 23.00 -10.33 -6.72
C ILE A 420 23.97 -9.16 -6.60
N LYS A 421 23.49 -7.91 -6.74
CA LYS A 421 24.32 -6.69 -6.62
C LYS A 421 24.77 -6.39 -5.19
N SER A 422 23.97 -6.73 -4.18
CA SER A 422 24.37 -6.58 -2.77
C SER A 422 25.37 -7.64 -2.35
N ASN A 423 25.23 -8.87 -2.82
CA ASN A 423 26.17 -9.94 -2.49
C ASN A 423 27.53 -9.75 -3.20
N THR A 424 27.55 -9.15 -4.38
CA THR A 424 28.81 -8.75 -5.05
C THR A 424 29.49 -7.53 -4.41
N SER A 425 28.74 -6.62 -3.77
CA SER A 425 29.35 -5.48 -3.05
C SER A 425 29.77 -5.78 -1.62
N LEU A 426 29.25 -6.87 -1.02
CA LEU A 426 29.67 -7.37 0.30
C LEU A 426 30.93 -8.27 0.24
N GLY A 427 31.33 -8.74 -0.94
CA GLY A 427 32.57 -9.51 -1.13
C GLY A 427 33.87 -8.70 -1.16
N GLY A 428 33.82 -7.38 -0.87
CA GLY A 428 34.98 -6.48 -1.04
C GLY A 428 35.25 -5.52 0.13
N ARG A 429 34.76 -5.79 1.35
CA ARG A 429 35.05 -4.95 2.53
C ARG A 429 36.00 -5.64 3.51
N THR A 430 37.29 -5.63 3.19
CA THR A 430 38.31 -5.42 4.23
C THR A 430 38.31 -3.93 4.57
N SER A 431 38.19 -3.60 5.87
CA SER A 431 38.14 -2.24 6.42
C SER A 431 39.23 -1.32 5.86
N PRO A 432 38.94 -0.02 5.76
CA PRO A 432 39.62 0.90 6.68
C PRO A 432 38.74 2.02 7.23
N ASN A 433 39.20 2.55 8.36
CA ASN A 433 38.71 3.71 9.11
C ASN A 433 38.21 4.86 8.22
N PHE A 434 36.98 5.33 8.46
CA PHE A 434 36.44 6.54 7.82
C PHE A 434 36.38 7.68 8.85
N GLN A 435 37.44 8.48 8.90
CA GLN A 435 37.41 9.85 9.40
C GLN A 435 36.69 10.72 8.36
N ILE A 436 35.70 11.49 8.79
CA ILE A 436 34.98 12.45 7.96
C ILE A 436 35.84 13.71 7.85
N SER A 437 36.48 13.94 6.71
CA SER A 437 37.06 15.25 6.37
C SER A 437 35.99 16.12 5.73
N LYS A 438 35.64 17.22 6.40
CA LYS A 438 34.87 18.35 5.86
C LYS A 438 35.80 19.20 5.01
N SER A 439 35.79 19.03 3.69
CA SER A 439 36.27 20.05 2.76
C SER A 439 35.88 19.65 1.34
N ASP A 440 34.71 20.11 0.87
CA ASP A 440 34.38 20.19 -0.56
C ASP A 440 33.08 20.99 -0.73
N PHE A 441 33.08 22.23 -0.24
CA PHE A 441 32.01 23.20 -0.56
C PHE A 441 32.51 24.65 -0.51
N LEU A 442 33.71 24.91 -1.01
CA LEU A 442 34.13 26.28 -1.36
C LEU A 442 35.05 26.19 -2.56
N THR A 443 34.60 26.68 -3.71
CA THR A 443 35.25 27.76 -4.48
C THR A 443 34.66 27.84 -5.88
N ASN A 444 34.19 29.04 -6.22
CA ASN A 444 33.92 29.41 -7.59
C ASN A 444 34.50 30.83 -7.80
N ARG A 445 35.19 31.00 -8.95
CA ARG A 445 35.75 32.21 -9.58
C ARG A 445 37.09 32.79 -9.10
N SER A 446 38.11 32.73 -9.97
CA SER A 446 38.55 33.87 -10.82
C SER A 446 39.72 33.52 -11.78
N SER A 447 39.60 34.02 -13.02
CA SER A 447 40.58 34.40 -14.08
C SER A 447 42.10 34.02 -14.03
N SER A 448 42.53 33.22 -15.04
CA SER A 448 43.74 33.30 -15.94
C SER A 448 45.15 33.72 -15.45
N PRO A 449 46.28 33.37 -16.15
CA PRO A 449 46.66 32.20 -16.97
C PRO A 449 48.00 31.53 -16.49
N PRO A 450 48.55 30.49 -17.16
CA PRO A 450 49.60 29.63 -16.58
C PRO A 450 51.03 30.01 -17.00
N LEU A 451 51.98 29.80 -16.09
CA LEU A 451 53.43 29.77 -16.38
C LEU A 451 53.99 28.40 -15.96
N SER A 452 54.24 27.60 -16.99
CA SER A 452 55.44 26.80 -17.26
C SER A 452 56.21 26.13 -16.10
N ILE A 453 56.50 24.83 -16.29
CA ILE A 453 57.86 24.20 -16.27
C ILE A 453 57.83 22.75 -15.76
N SER A 454 58.13 21.87 -16.72
CA SER A 454 58.89 20.60 -16.69
C SER A 454 58.60 19.48 -15.68
N ASN A 455 58.13 18.38 -16.27
CA ASN A 455 58.65 17.01 -16.14
C ASN A 455 60.02 16.86 -15.44
N SER A 456 60.12 15.89 -14.55
CA SER A 456 61.16 14.86 -14.66
C SER A 456 60.75 13.53 -14.03
N ARG A 457 61.11 12.47 -14.75
CA ARG A 457 60.83 11.05 -14.55
C ARG A 457 61.76 10.40 -13.52
N SER A 458 61.42 9.15 -13.22
CA SER A 458 62.29 8.00 -12.86
C SER A 458 62.30 7.70 -11.35
N SER A 459 62.31 6.45 -10.87
CA SER A 459 62.61 5.15 -11.48
C SER A 459 62.12 3.99 -10.58
N LEU A 460 61.84 2.85 -11.23
CA LEU A 460 62.01 1.45 -10.81
C LEU A 460 62.06 1.07 -9.32
N SER A 461 61.26 0.05 -8.95
CA SER A 461 61.76 -1.35 -8.90
C SER A 461 60.66 -2.34 -8.52
N ARG A 462 60.60 -3.44 -9.28
CA ARG A 462 59.88 -4.67 -8.94
C ARG A 462 60.70 -5.43 -7.90
N GLN A 463 60.04 -5.93 -6.86
CA GLN A 463 60.49 -7.14 -6.18
C GLN A 463 59.32 -8.07 -5.98
N GLN A 464 59.53 -9.28 -6.46
CA GLN A 464 58.63 -10.41 -6.53
C GLN A 464 59.04 -11.33 -5.40
N ASP A 465 58.12 -11.68 -4.49
CA ASP A 465 58.38 -12.75 -3.54
C ASP A 465 57.18 -13.68 -3.35
N ARG A 466 57.52 -14.94 -3.14
CA ARG A 466 56.71 -16.15 -3.35
C ARG A 466 55.79 -16.45 -2.16
N GLY A 467 54.64 -17.05 -2.49
CA GLY A 467 54.18 -18.30 -1.87
C GLY A 467 53.31 -18.22 -0.61
N LYS A 468 52.04 -18.62 -0.75
CA LYS A 468 51.48 -19.83 -0.13
C LYS A 468 49.99 -19.96 -0.42
N THR A 469 49.66 -21.00 -1.17
CA THR A 469 48.36 -21.64 -1.30
C THR A 469 47.98 -22.31 0.02
N ILE A 470 46.80 -22.01 0.55
CA ILE A 470 46.05 -22.91 1.45
C ILE A 470 44.58 -22.87 1.04
N SER A 471 44.09 -24.05 0.67
CA SER A 471 42.71 -24.41 0.38
C SER A 471 41.89 -24.48 1.67
N CYS A 472 40.63 -24.05 1.65
CA CYS A 472 39.60 -24.65 2.52
C CYS A 472 38.19 -24.51 1.93
N GLU A 473 37.49 -25.63 2.02
CA GLU A 473 36.21 -25.98 1.44
C GLU A 473 34.99 -25.34 2.11
N LYS A 474 33.90 -25.40 1.33
CA LYS A 474 32.48 -25.34 1.69
C LYS A 474 32.13 -25.76 3.13
N PHE A 475 31.25 -24.98 3.75
CA PHE A 475 29.95 -25.45 4.27
C PHE A 475 28.91 -24.32 4.12
#